data_AF-A0A819VWU1-F1
#
_entry.id   AF-A0A819VWU1-F1
#
_cell.length_a   1.000
_cell.length_b   1.000
_cell.length_c   1.000
_cell.angle_alpha   90.00
_cell.angle_beta   90.00
_cell.angle_gamma   90.00
#
_symmetry.space_group_name_H-M   'P 1'
#
loop_
_entity.id
_entity.type
_entity.pdbx_description
1 polymer ?
#
loop_
_entity_poly.entity_id
_entity_poly.type
_entity_poly.pdbx_seq_one_letter_code
_entity_poly.pdbx_strand_id
1 'polypeptide(L)'
;CLFPFGAWLFRILDHFSLLLSFICSTSIVLSLYVLFLIIQQIYLIINGQTWHEYGKNIQIYSRQKNLQANLEVVFGKRWHFMLFSPLISSSPIGDGMSFDIKMTETGDSRRFEAKRI
;
A
#
# COMPACT_ATOMS: atom_id res chain seq x y z
N CYS A 1 20.84 1.74 14.29
CA CYS A 1 21.60 2.99 14.13
C CYS A 1 22.62 3.28 15.24
N LEU A 2 22.35 2.95 16.52
CA LEU A 2 23.30 3.20 17.62
C LEU A 2 24.47 2.20 17.69
N PHE A 3 24.31 1.00 17.13
CA PHE A 3 25.32 -0.07 17.14
C PHE A 3 26.69 0.35 16.55
N PRO A 4 26.78 0.98 15.36
CA PRO A 4 28.06 1.47 14.83
C PRO A 4 28.65 2.63 15.65
N PHE A 5 27.81 3.42 16.32
CA PHE A 5 28.26 4.49 17.21
C PHE A 5 28.88 3.94 18.50
N GLY A 6 28.29 2.87 19.06
CA GLY A 6 28.86 2.14 20.19
C GLY A 6 30.22 1.51 19.84
N ALA A 7 30.34 0.86 18.69
CA ALA A 7 31.59 0.25 18.22
C ALA A 7 32.73 1.27 18.03
N TRP A 8 32.40 2.50 17.63
CA TRP A 8 33.38 3.59 17.52
C TRP A 8 33.84 4.13 18.89
N LEU A 9 32.94 4.25 19.87
CA LEU A 9 33.27 4.68 21.24
C LEU A 9 34.28 3.74 21.92
N PHE A 10 34.23 2.44 21.61
CA PHE A 10 35.21 1.46 22.07
C PHE A 10 36.51 1.42 21.26
N ARG A 11 36.69 2.35 20.29
CA ARG A 11 37.89 2.51 19.45
C ARG A 11 38.23 1.28 18.60
N ILE A 12 37.24 0.42 18.35
CA ILE A 12 37.37 -0.80 17.55
C ILE A 12 37.32 -0.49 16.04
N LEU A 13 36.78 0.68 15.66
CA LEU A 13 36.46 1.03 14.28
C LEU A 13 37.06 2.37 13.85
N ASP A 14 37.67 2.41 12.65
CA ASP A 14 38.08 3.64 11.97
C ASP A 14 36.89 4.51 11.51
N HIS A 15 37.15 5.80 11.31
CA HIS A 15 36.13 6.78 10.93
C HIS A 15 35.39 6.43 9.62
N PHE A 16 36.10 5.88 8.62
CA PHE A 16 35.47 5.44 7.37
C PHE A 16 34.57 4.22 7.59
N SER A 17 35.01 3.26 8.42
CA SER A 17 34.24 2.07 8.77
C SER A 17 32.97 2.40 9.55
N LEU A 18 32.98 3.47 10.36
CA LEU A 18 31.80 4.00 11.03
C LEU A 18 30.75 4.48 10.02
N LEU A 19 31.15 5.36 9.09
CA LEU A 19 30.23 5.93 8.10
C LEU A 19 29.59 4.83 7.24
N LEU A 20 30.40 3.87 6.77
CA LEU A 20 29.91 2.74 6.00
C LEU A 20 28.92 1.88 6.79
N SER A 21 29.24 1.57 8.05
CA SER A 21 28.35 0.79 8.93
C SER A 21 27.04 1.52 9.23
N PHE A 22 27.07 2.85 9.35
CA PHE A 22 25.88 3.66 9.54
C PHE A 22 24.97 3.68 8.30
N ILE A 23 25.56 3.85 7.11
CA ILE A 23 24.82 3.79 5.83
C ILE A 23 24.20 2.39 5.64
N CYS A 24 24.96 1.32 5.89
CA CYS A 24 24.42 -0.04 5.81
C CYS A 24 23.29 -0.27 6.82
N SER A 25 23.46 0.13 8.09
CA SER A 25 22.43 -0.05 9.12
C SER A 25 21.15 0.71 8.80
N THR A 26 21.25 1.96 8.34
CA THR A 26 20.08 2.76 7.95
C THR A 26 19.39 2.22 6.71
N SER A 27 20.16 1.75 5.72
CA SER A 27 19.63 1.11 4.51
C SER A 27 18.83 -0.15 4.84
N ILE A 28 19.33 -0.98 5.77
CA ILE A 28 18.61 -2.19 6.23
C ILE A 28 17.29 -1.81 6.91
N VAL A 29 17.31 -0.85 7.85
CA VAL A 29 16.10 -0.41 8.56
C VAL A 29 15.08 0.18 7.58
N LEU A 30 15.53 1.01 6.64
CA LEU A 30 14.67 1.60 5.62
C LEU A 30 14.07 0.51 4.72
N SER A 31 14.86 -0.48 4.30
CA SER A 31 14.38 -1.59 3.48
C SER A 31 13.32 -2.41 4.21
N LEU A 32 13.48 -2.67 5.51
CA LEU A 32 12.48 -3.37 6.31
C LEU A 32 11.20 -2.55 6.47
N TYR A 33 11.34 -1.23 6.67
CA TYR A 33 10.19 -0.33 6.78
C TYR A 33 9.39 -0.26 5.48
N VAL A 34 10.07 -0.14 4.33
CA VAL A 34 9.44 -0.16 3.01
C VAL A 34 8.76 -1.51 2.77
N LEU A 35 9.40 -2.63 3.12
CA LEU A 35 8.79 -3.96 3.01
C LEU A 35 7.50 -4.05 3.83
N PHE A 36 7.51 -3.55 5.06
CA PHE A 36 6.31 -3.49 5.91
C PHE A 36 5.19 -2.67 5.25
N LEU A 37 5.50 -1.50 4.68
CA LEU A 37 4.52 -0.69 3.97
C LEU A 37 3.96 -1.40 2.74
N ILE A 38 4.79 -2.12 1.98
CA ILE A 38 4.36 -2.90 0.82
C ILE A 38 3.39 -4.02 1.25
N ILE A 39 3.70 -4.75 2.33
CA ILE A 39 2.83 -5.80 2.85
C ILE A 39 1.47 -5.21 3.29
N GLN A 40 1.48 -4.08 3.99
CA GLN A 40 0.26 -3.38 4.39
C GLN A 40 -0.57 -2.94 3.19
N GLN A 41 0.09 -2.39 2.16
CA GLN A 41 -0.59 -1.96 0.93
C GLN A 41 -1.20 -3.15 0.18
N ILE A 42 -0.49 -4.28 0.10
CA ILE A 42 -1.02 -5.52 -0.47
C ILE A 42 -2.25 -6.00 0.31
N TYR A 43 -2.20 -5.99 1.64
CA TYR A 43 -3.33 -6.37 2.49
C TYR A 43 -4.57 -5.49 2.23
N LEU A 44 -4.37 -4.18 2.12
CA LEU A 44 -5.43 -3.23 1.79
C LEU A 44 -6.02 -3.47 0.39
N ILE A 45 -5.18 -3.71 -0.62
CA ILE A 45 -5.63 -4.00 -2.00
C ILE A 45 -6.42 -5.31 -2.04
N ILE A 46 -5.96 -6.35 -1.34
CA ILE A 46 -6.66 -7.64 -1.23
C ILE A 46 -8.08 -7.44 -0.66
N ASN A 47 -8.18 -6.62 0.37
CA ASN A 47 -9.46 -6.31 1.01
C ASN A 47 -10.27 -5.23 0.28
N GLY A 48 -9.74 -4.62 -0.79
CA GLY A 48 -10.40 -3.53 -1.51
C GLY A 48 -10.67 -2.30 -0.65
N GLN A 49 -9.77 -1.98 0.27
CA GLN A 49 -9.93 -0.90 1.26
C GLN A 49 -8.82 0.15 1.17
N THR A 50 -9.12 1.37 1.61
CA THR A 50 -8.13 2.42 1.83
C THR A 50 -7.64 2.44 3.29
N TRP A 51 -6.49 3.08 3.56
CA TRP A 51 -6.01 3.30 4.94
C TRP A 51 -7.05 3.99 5.83
N HIS A 52 -7.81 4.92 5.25
CA HIS A 52 -8.86 5.65 5.94
C HIS A 52 -10.01 4.73 6.35
N GLU A 53 -10.46 3.87 5.44
CA GLU A 53 -11.51 2.88 5.70
C GLU A 53 -11.07 1.81 6.69
N TYR A 54 -9.82 1.34 6.58
CA TYR A 54 -9.25 0.38 7.51
C TYR A 54 -9.21 0.94 8.93
N GLY A 55 -8.75 2.19 9.10
CA GLY A 55 -8.74 2.86 10.40
C GLY A 55 -10.13 3.09 11.01
N LYS A 56 -11.17 3.22 10.18
CA LYS A 56 -12.57 3.37 10.61
C LYS A 56 -13.36 2.05 10.63
N ASN A 57 -12.71 0.93 10.32
CA ASN A 57 -13.31 -0.40 10.22
C ASN A 57 -14.54 -0.45 9.27
N ILE A 58 -14.47 0.27 8.15
CA ILE A 58 -15.53 0.36 7.15
C ILE A 58 -15.28 -0.72 6.08
N GLN A 59 -16.18 -1.70 5.99
CA GLN A 59 -16.05 -2.86 5.07
C GLN A 59 -17.04 -2.84 3.89
N ILE A 60 -17.55 -1.66 3.53
CA ILE A 60 -18.64 -1.53 2.55
C ILE A 60 -18.17 -1.92 1.14
N TYR A 61 -16.89 -1.71 0.83
CA TYR A 61 -16.28 -1.98 -0.49
C TYR A 61 -15.53 -3.32 -0.55
N SER A 62 -15.36 -4.01 0.57
CA SER A 62 -14.47 -5.17 0.68
C SER A 62 -15.01 -6.48 0.10
N ARG A 63 -16.22 -6.46 -0.47
CA ARG A 63 -16.96 -7.67 -0.86
C ARG A 63 -16.89 -8.03 -2.35
N GLN A 64 -15.96 -7.47 -3.10
CA GLN A 64 -15.53 -8.12 -4.34
C GLN A 64 -14.57 -9.27 -3.93
N LYS A 65 -15.14 -10.47 -3.67
CA LYS A 65 -14.39 -11.68 -3.26
C LYS A 65 -13.31 -12.16 -4.25
N ASN A 66 -13.19 -11.50 -5.41
CA ASN A 66 -12.19 -11.83 -6.41
C ASN A 66 -10.99 -10.89 -6.26
N LEU A 67 -9.87 -11.42 -5.77
CA LEU A 67 -8.57 -10.74 -5.73
C LEU A 67 -8.22 -10.10 -7.08
N GLN A 68 -8.52 -10.80 -8.17
CA GLN A 68 -8.29 -10.31 -9.52
C GLN A 68 -9.14 -9.08 -9.86
N ALA A 69 -10.39 -9.01 -9.38
CA ALA A 69 -11.24 -7.84 -9.60
C ALA A 69 -10.70 -6.63 -8.85
N ASN A 70 -10.24 -6.80 -7.60
CA ASN A 70 -9.64 -5.72 -6.83
C ASN A 70 -8.34 -5.22 -7.47
N LEU A 71 -7.51 -6.14 -7.98
CA LEU A 71 -6.32 -5.77 -8.73
C LEU A 71 -6.65 -5.05 -10.04
N GLU A 72 -7.70 -5.46 -10.75
CA GLU A 72 -8.13 -4.81 -12.00
C GLU A 72 -8.73 -3.42 -11.75
N VAL A 73 -9.39 -3.20 -10.61
CA VAL A 73 -9.88 -1.87 -10.21
C VAL A 73 -8.70 -0.94 -9.90
N VAL A 74 -7.70 -1.43 -9.15
CA VAL A 74 -6.55 -0.61 -8.72
C VAL A 74 -5.56 -0.35 -9.86
N PHE A 75 -5.20 -1.39 -10.61
CA PHE A 75 -4.16 -1.34 -11.64
C PHE A 75 -4.72 -1.34 -13.08
N GLY A 76 -6.04 -1.37 -13.26
CA GLY A 76 -6.69 -1.40 -14.57
C GLY A 76 -6.60 -2.75 -15.28
N LYS A 77 -7.13 -2.78 -16.51
CA LYS A 77 -7.27 -3.98 -17.36
C LYS A 77 -5.96 -4.70 -17.72
N ARG A 78 -4.82 -4.00 -17.55
CA ARG A 78 -3.47 -4.49 -17.89
C ARG A 78 -2.55 -4.50 -16.66
N TRP A 79 -3.07 -4.91 -15.51
CA TRP A 79 -2.36 -4.88 -14.22
C TRP A 79 -1.00 -5.59 -14.25
N HIS A 80 -0.85 -6.65 -15.05
CA HIS A 80 0.43 -7.36 -15.19
C HIS A 80 1.58 -6.46 -15.69
N PHE A 81 1.31 -5.55 -16.62
CA PHE A 81 2.34 -4.67 -17.19
C PHE A 81 2.69 -3.51 -16.25
N MET A 82 1.72 -3.06 -15.46
CA MET A 82 1.90 -1.97 -14.50
C MET A 82 2.83 -2.35 -13.33
N LEU A 83 2.91 -3.65 -12.98
CA LEU A 83 3.86 -4.15 -11.98
C LEU A 83 5.32 -4.04 -12.43
N PHE A 84 5.60 -4.14 -13.73
CA PHE A 84 6.97 -4.10 -14.26
C PHE A 84 7.42 -2.69 -14.68
N SER A 85 6.48 -1.80 -15.01
CA SER A 85 6.81 -0.45 -15.44
C SER A 85 5.75 0.57 -15.00
N PRO A 86 6.11 1.59 -14.19
CA PRO A 86 5.19 2.65 -13.81
C PRO A 86 4.85 3.59 -14.99
N LEU A 87 5.56 3.46 -16.12
CA LEU A 87 5.35 4.29 -17.32
C LEU A 87 4.19 3.79 -18.19
N ILE A 88 3.70 2.57 -17.95
CA ILE A 88 2.57 2.02 -18.70
C ILE A 88 1.30 2.38 -17.95
N SER A 89 0.69 3.51 -18.32
CA SER A 89 -0.62 3.89 -17.81
C SER A 89 -1.69 2.94 -18.35
N SER A 90 -2.19 2.06 -17.49
CA SER A 90 -3.48 1.42 -17.66
C SER A 90 -4.55 2.34 -17.07
N SER A 91 -5.60 2.64 -17.84
CA SER A 91 -6.75 3.37 -17.30
C SER A 91 -7.38 2.56 -16.16
N PRO A 92 -7.45 3.11 -14.93
CA PRO A 92 -8.19 2.50 -13.85
C PRO A 92 -9.66 2.35 -14.23
N ILE A 93 -10.30 1.30 -13.73
CA ILE A 93 -11.72 1.06 -14.02
C ILE A 93 -12.53 1.86 -13.00
N GLY A 94 -13.19 2.92 -13.47
CA GLY A 94 -14.14 3.73 -12.69
C GLY A 94 -13.84 5.23 -12.70
N ASP A 95 -14.87 6.03 -12.39
CA ASP A 95 -14.82 7.50 -12.44
C ASP A 95 -14.22 8.12 -11.17
N GLY A 96 -13.75 7.29 -10.22
CA GLY A 96 -13.28 7.71 -8.90
C GLY A 96 -14.36 8.30 -7.97
N MET A 97 -15.59 8.49 -8.48
CA MET A 97 -16.72 9.07 -7.76
C MET A 97 -17.86 8.08 -7.49
N SER A 98 -17.92 6.97 -8.21
CA SER A 98 -18.94 5.93 -8.06
C SER A 98 -18.28 4.57 -8.04
N PHE A 99 -18.48 3.84 -6.95
CA PHE A 99 -17.97 2.48 -6.75
C PHE A 99 -19.16 1.53 -6.63
N ASP A 100 -19.06 0.35 -7.24
CA ASP A 100 -20.10 -0.67 -7.17
C ASP A 100 -20.26 -1.19 -5.74
N ILE A 101 -21.19 -0.59 -5.02
CA ILE A 101 -21.66 -1.06 -3.71
C ILE A 101 -22.81 -2.05 -3.92
N LYS A 102 -22.58 -3.34 -3.64
CA LYS A 102 -23.71 -4.26 -3.48
C LYS A 102 -24.41 -3.93 -2.16
N MET A 103 -25.46 -3.13 -2.23
CA MET A 103 -26.48 -3.11 -1.18
C MET A 103 -27.03 -4.52 -1.05
N THR A 104 -26.81 -5.14 0.10
CA THR A 104 -27.57 -6.31 0.53
C THR A 104 -29.05 -5.94 0.41
N GLU A 105 -29.81 -6.78 -0.28
CA GLU A 105 -31.20 -6.55 -0.69
C GLU A 105 -32.06 -5.88 0.40
N THR A 106 -32.50 -4.66 0.12
CA THR A 106 -33.92 -4.28 0.20
C THR A 106 -34.12 -3.23 -0.87
N GLY A 107 -34.99 -3.52 -1.84
CA GLY A 107 -35.08 -2.78 -3.10
C GLY A 107 -35.24 -1.28 -2.91
N ASP A 108 -34.23 -0.52 -3.32
CA ASP A 108 -34.39 0.85 -3.79
C ASP A 108 -33.15 1.24 -4.60
N SER A 109 -33.32 1.36 -5.91
CA SER A 109 -32.32 1.86 -6.85
C SER A 109 -32.12 3.35 -6.62
N ARG A 110 -31.40 3.72 -5.55
CA ARG A 110 -30.92 5.10 -5.38
C ARG A 110 -29.40 5.12 -5.47
N ARG A 111 -28.91 5.80 -6.51
CA ARG A 111 -27.52 6.25 -6.63
C ARG A 111 -27.21 7.09 -5.40
N PHE A 112 -26.35 6.58 -4.52
CA PHE A 112 -25.84 7.36 -3.41
C PHE A 112 -24.58 8.09 -3.89
N GLU A 113 -24.75 9.39 -4.17
CA GLU A 113 -23.63 10.31 -4.35
C GLU A 113 -22.81 10.37 -3.06
N ALA A 114 -21.51 10.10 -3.18
CA ALA A 114 -20.56 10.20 -2.08
C ALA A 114 -20.49 11.65 -1.58
N LYS A 115 -21.18 11.93 -0.46
CA LYS A 115 -21.11 13.21 0.22
C LYS A 115 -19.75 13.35 0.91
N ARG A 116 -18.91 14.26 0.40
CA ARG A 116 -17.64 14.69 1.01
C ARG A 116 -17.83 14.97 2.50
N ILE A 117 -17.05 14.28 3.34
CA ILE A 117 -16.73 14.65 4.72
C ILE A 117 -15.21 14.69 4.82
#